data_AF-A0A7X6SRW3-F1
#
_entry.id   AF-A0A7X6SRW3-F1
#
_cell.length_a   1.000
_cell.length_b   1.000
_cell.length_c   1.000
_cell.angle_alpha   90.00
_cell.angle_beta   90.00
_cell.angle_gamma   90.00
#
_symmetry.space_group_name_H-M   'P 1'
#
loop_
_entity.id
_entity.type
_entity.pdbx_description
1 polymer ?
#
loop_
_entity_poly.entity_id
_entity_poly.type
_entity_poly.pdbx_seq_one_letter_code
_entity_poly.pdbx_strand_id
1 'polypeptide(L)'
;EKDIRVKILGFYSGKDLPVNLTAVKFLSCIRTPELDFFYKPAYSVEAATFIKTKFDVLIDINFDRKFPLYYVSTLSAAGLKVGLWDSRIRNPIFDVMIELKRPFRIDHYLEHVMHYLEMMKSKSPEQVEK
;
A
#
# COMPACT_ATOMS: atom_id res chain seq x y z
N GLU A 1 5.26 -18.08 -16.55
CA GLU A 1 4.64 -17.33 -15.43
C GLU A 1 5.38 -16.02 -15.22
N LYS A 2 4.68 -14.95 -14.84
CA LYS A 2 5.35 -13.69 -14.44
C LYS A 2 5.73 -13.83 -12.96
N ASP A 3 7.00 -13.62 -12.62
CA ASP A 3 7.52 -13.63 -11.25
C ASP A 3 7.07 -12.38 -10.47
N ILE A 4 5.79 -12.32 -10.12
CA ILE A 4 5.20 -11.21 -9.35
C ILE A 4 5.14 -11.64 -7.88
N ARG A 5 5.87 -10.92 -7.03
CA ARG A 5 5.86 -11.14 -5.58
C ARG A 5 4.96 -10.12 -4.91
N VAL A 6 3.97 -10.61 -4.16
CA VAL A 6 2.99 -9.76 -3.45
C VAL A 6 3.20 -9.89 -1.95
N LYS A 7 3.18 -8.75 -1.25
CA LYS A 7 3.15 -8.66 0.21
C LYS A 7 2.12 -7.65 0.65
N ILE A 8 1.33 -7.99 1.66
CA ILE A 8 0.27 -7.15 2.21
C ILE A 8 0.62 -6.83 3.66
N LEU A 9 0.49 -5.57 4.04
CA LEU A 9 0.59 -5.13 5.42
C LEU A 9 -0.72 -4.49 5.86
N GLY A 10 -1.38 -5.11 6.83
CA GLY A 10 -2.60 -4.61 7.46
C GLY A 10 -2.34 -3.98 8.83
N PHE A 11 -3.37 -3.35 9.38
CA PHE A 11 -3.41 -2.93 10.79
C PHE A 11 -4.56 -3.64 11.49
N TYR A 12 -4.29 -4.26 12.62
CA TYR A 12 -5.26 -4.96 13.44
C TYR A 12 -5.27 -4.39 14.85
N SER A 13 -6.42 -3.93 15.33
CA SER A 13 -6.53 -3.24 16.62
C SER A 13 -6.41 -4.17 17.83
N GLY A 14 -6.51 -5.49 17.65
CA GLY A 14 -6.39 -6.47 18.72
C GLY A 14 -4.94 -6.85 19.06
N LYS A 15 -4.78 -7.62 20.14
CA LYS A 15 -3.47 -8.12 20.58
C LYS A 15 -3.00 -9.31 19.76
N ASP A 16 -3.89 -10.28 19.54
CA ASP A 16 -3.58 -11.52 18.83
C ASP A 16 -4.35 -11.58 17.52
N LEU A 17 -3.64 -11.91 16.44
CA LEU A 17 -4.24 -12.09 15.13
C LEU A 17 -5.13 -13.34 15.14
N PRO A 18 -6.37 -13.24 14.63
CA PRO A 18 -7.23 -14.39 14.37
C PRO A 18 -6.50 -15.44 13.51
N VAL A 19 -6.67 -16.72 13.85
CA VAL A 19 -5.96 -17.85 13.21
C VAL A 19 -6.13 -17.87 11.69
N ASN A 20 -7.31 -17.47 11.19
CA ASN A 20 -7.60 -17.39 9.76
C ASN A 20 -6.75 -16.34 9.02
N LEU A 21 -6.30 -15.28 9.71
CA LEU A 21 -5.41 -14.27 9.12
C LEU A 21 -3.94 -14.73 9.16
N THR A 22 -3.54 -15.45 10.20
CA THR A 22 -2.18 -16.00 10.33
C THR A 22 -1.84 -17.03 9.25
N ALA A 23 -2.85 -17.70 8.69
CA ALA A 23 -2.67 -18.68 7.61
C ALA A 23 -2.35 -18.06 6.24
N VAL A 24 -2.56 -16.75 6.06
CA VAL A 24 -2.35 -16.06 4.78
C VAL A 24 -0.88 -15.64 4.66
N LYS A 25 -0.07 -16.46 3.97
CA LYS A 25 1.41 -16.33 3.91
C LYS A 25 1.94 -14.94 3.49
N PHE A 26 1.21 -14.22 2.65
CA PHE A 26 1.63 -12.91 2.15
C PHE A 26 1.07 -11.74 2.99
N LEU A 27 0.25 -12.02 4.00
CA LEU A 27 -0.32 -11.01 4.89
C LEU A 27 0.48 -10.91 6.18
N SER A 28 0.90 -9.70 6.50
CA SER A 28 1.42 -9.32 7.81
C SER A 28 0.52 -8.23 8.39
N CYS A 29 0.47 -8.10 9.71
CA CYS A 29 -0.33 -7.05 10.35
C CYS A 29 0.46 -6.38 11.47
N ILE A 30 0.36 -5.04 11.52
CA ILE A 30 0.74 -4.25 12.68
C ILE A 30 -0.38 -4.38 13.71
N ARG A 31 -0.02 -4.63 14.97
CA ARG A 31 -0.96 -4.74 16.09
C ARG A 31 -0.81 -3.56 17.04
N THR A 32 -1.88 -3.26 17.78
CA THR A 32 -1.87 -2.15 18.77
C THR A 32 -0.70 -2.21 19.77
N PRO A 33 -0.33 -3.38 20.34
CA PRO A 33 0.81 -3.46 21.26
C PRO A 33 2.17 -3.14 20.63
N GLU A 34 2.26 -3.11 19.30
CA GLU A 34 3.48 -2.81 18.56
C GLU A 34 3.62 -1.32 18.23
N LEU A 35 2.63 -0.51 18.65
CA LEU A 35 2.64 0.93 18.51
C LEU A 35 3.31 1.61 19.71
N ASP A 36 3.99 2.72 19.46
CA ASP A 36 4.42 3.63 20.52
C ASP A 36 3.31 4.59 20.94
N PHE A 37 3.63 5.47 21.89
CA PHE A 37 2.71 6.49 22.40
C PHE A 37 2.14 7.42 21.30
N PHE A 38 2.89 7.62 20.21
CA PHE A 38 2.47 8.45 19.07
C PHE A 38 1.83 7.63 17.95
N TYR A 39 1.41 6.39 18.23
CA TYR A 39 0.81 5.46 17.27
C TYR A 39 1.74 5.08 16.11
N LYS A 40 3.05 5.31 16.22
CA LYS A 40 4.02 4.84 15.23
C LYS A 40 4.23 3.34 15.47
N PRO A 41 4.34 2.51 14.42
CA PRO A 41 4.63 1.08 14.55
C PRO A 41 6.10 0.82 14.90
N ALA A 42 6.58 1.42 16.00
CA ALA A 42 7.98 1.44 16.39
C ALA A 42 8.50 0.06 16.80
N TYR A 43 7.63 -0.82 17.26
CA TYR A 43 7.98 -2.17 17.73
C TYR A 43 7.55 -3.29 16.75
N SER A 44 6.97 -2.94 15.58
CA SER A 44 6.61 -3.93 14.56
C SER A 44 7.78 -4.20 13.61
N VAL A 45 8.29 -5.43 13.63
CA VAL A 45 9.35 -5.90 12.72
C VAL A 45 8.85 -5.92 11.28
N GLU A 46 7.57 -6.27 11.09
CA GLU A 46 6.88 -6.33 9.81
C GLU A 46 6.81 -4.95 9.17
N ALA A 47 6.42 -3.92 9.94
CA ALA A 47 6.41 -2.53 9.47
C ALA A 47 7.82 -2.05 9.09
N ALA A 48 8.81 -2.28 9.96
CA ALA A 48 10.19 -1.88 9.69
C ALA A 48 10.76 -2.55 8.43
N THR A 49 10.44 -3.83 8.22
CA THR A 49 10.84 -4.58 7.02
C THR A 49 10.12 -4.06 5.78
N PHE A 50 8.81 -3.82 5.87
CA PHE A 50 8.01 -3.31 4.76
C PHE A 50 8.51 -1.92 4.31
N ILE A 51 8.81 -1.03 5.26
CA ILE A 51 9.36 0.30 4.98
C ILE A 51 10.67 0.21 4.18
N LYS A 52 11.58 -0.70 4.56
CA LYS A 52 12.89 -0.87 3.91
C LYS A 52 12.85 -1.64 2.60
N THR A 53 11.76 -2.35 2.33
CA THR A 53 11.65 -3.17 1.12
C THR A 53 11.45 -2.25 -0.09
N LYS A 54 12.32 -2.42 -1.10
CA LYS A 54 12.22 -1.71 -2.38
C LYS A 54 11.18 -2.40 -3.27
N PHE A 55 9.91 -2.16 -2.99
CA PHE A 55 8.84 -2.61 -3.88
C PHE A 55 8.88 -1.83 -5.19
N ASP A 56 8.59 -2.50 -6.31
CA ASP A 56 8.38 -1.79 -7.58
C ASP A 56 7.16 -0.87 -7.46
N VAL A 57 6.07 -1.38 -6.88
CA VAL A 57 4.82 -0.65 -6.67
C VAL A 57 4.28 -0.90 -5.26
N LEU A 58 3.92 0.18 -4.57
CA LEU A 58 3.11 0.17 -3.36
C LEU A 58 1.71 0.68 -3.70
N ILE A 59 0.68 -0.08 -3.33
CA ILE A 59 -0.72 0.30 -3.53
C ILE A 59 -1.35 0.51 -2.15
N ASP A 60 -1.74 1.74 -1.85
CA ASP A 60 -2.38 2.10 -0.58
C ASP A 60 -3.91 1.92 -0.66
N ILE A 61 -4.41 0.96 0.11
CA ILE A 61 -5.85 0.69 0.28
C ILE A 61 -6.38 1.15 1.65
N ASN A 62 -5.68 2.09 2.30
CA ASN A 62 -6.00 2.57 3.64
C ASN A 62 -7.05 3.69 3.61
N PHE A 63 -8.24 3.39 3.07
CA PHE A 63 -9.31 4.38 2.90
C PHE A 63 -9.81 4.97 4.23
N ASP A 64 -9.67 4.21 5.32
CA ASP A 64 -10.01 4.61 6.69
C ASP A 64 -8.93 5.46 7.37
N ARG A 65 -7.81 5.75 6.70
CA ARG A 65 -6.72 6.63 7.18
C ARG A 65 -6.16 6.19 8.53
N LYS A 66 -5.97 4.89 8.70
CA LYS A 66 -5.28 4.36 9.88
C LYS A 66 -3.85 4.91 9.89
N PHE A 67 -3.51 5.67 10.92
CA PHE A 67 -2.23 6.34 11.03
C PHE A 67 -1.01 5.39 10.91
N PRO A 68 -1.01 4.19 11.53
CA PRO A 68 0.14 3.27 11.40
C PRO A 68 0.43 2.86 9.95
N LEU A 69 -0.61 2.67 9.14
CA LEU A 69 -0.47 2.35 7.71
C LEU A 69 0.00 3.56 6.92
N TYR A 70 -0.57 4.74 7.19
CA TYR A 70 -0.13 5.99 6.55
C TYR A 70 1.36 6.29 6.84
N TYR A 71 1.81 6.02 8.07
CA TYR A 71 3.22 6.13 8.47
C TYR A 71 4.11 5.21 7.62
N VAL A 72 3.71 3.95 7.43
CA VAL A 72 4.44 3.00 6.58
C VAL A 72 4.47 3.45 5.12
N SER A 73 3.32 3.84 4.55
CA SER A 73 3.25 4.34 3.16
C SER A 73 4.14 5.57 2.94
N THR A 74 4.17 6.48 3.92
CA THR A 74 5.03 7.68 3.89
C THR A 74 6.51 7.32 3.82
N LEU A 75 6.97 6.41 4.68
CA LEU A 75 8.39 6.06 4.79
C LEU A 75 8.86 4.97 3.83
N SER A 76 7.93 4.25 3.17
CA SER A 76 8.27 3.15 2.28
C SER A 76 9.28 3.56 1.20
N ALA A 77 10.24 2.69 0.94
CA ALA A 77 11.24 2.81 -0.13
C ALA A 77 10.74 2.30 -1.50
N ALA A 78 9.42 2.16 -1.69
CA ALA A 78 8.84 1.75 -2.96
C ALA A 78 9.16 2.75 -4.08
N GLY A 79 9.39 2.23 -5.29
CA GLY A 79 9.72 3.03 -6.47
C GLY A 79 8.53 3.82 -7.03
N LEU A 80 7.33 3.25 -6.93
CA LEU A 80 6.07 3.90 -7.29
C LEU A 80 5.05 3.71 -6.15
N LYS A 81 4.44 4.79 -5.68
CA LYS A 81 3.38 4.76 -4.67
C LYS A 81 2.06 5.22 -5.26
N VAL A 82 1.07 4.35 -5.24
CA VAL A 82 -0.28 4.59 -5.72
C VAL A 82 -1.22 4.73 -4.54
N GLY A 83 -2.04 5.77 -4.53
CA GLY A 83 -2.99 6.04 -3.46
C GLY A 83 -4.32 6.60 -3.95
N LEU A 84 -5.22 6.88 -3.02
CA LEU A 84 -6.50 7.52 -3.30
C LEU A 84 -6.34 9.03 -3.30
N TRP A 85 -6.89 9.71 -4.31
CA TRP A 85 -6.95 11.17 -4.33
C TRP A 85 -7.91 11.69 -3.25
N ASP A 86 -7.51 12.78 -2.58
CA ASP A 86 -8.37 13.54 -1.69
C ASP A 86 -8.00 15.02 -1.75
N SER A 87 -8.94 15.85 -2.20
CA SER A 87 -8.77 17.29 -2.37
C SER A 87 -8.41 18.04 -1.08
N ARG A 88 -8.61 17.41 0.10
CA ARG A 88 -8.24 17.98 1.41
C ARG A 88 -6.77 17.77 1.76
N ILE A 89 -6.05 16.89 1.05
CA ILE A 89 -4.63 16.60 1.30
C ILE A 89 -3.79 17.60 0.49
N ARG A 90 -3.07 18.47 1.19
CA ARG A 90 -2.22 19.49 0.56
C ARG A 90 -0.89 18.93 0.04
N ASN A 91 -0.31 17.99 0.76
CA ASN A 91 1.00 17.41 0.45
C ASN A 91 0.83 15.88 0.31
N PRO A 92 0.39 15.39 -0.85
CA PRO A 92 0.24 13.96 -1.08
C PRO A 92 1.60 13.25 -1.09
N ILE A 93 1.63 12.02 -0.59
CA ILE A 93 2.83 11.16 -0.53
C ILE A 93 2.91 10.17 -1.70
N PHE A 94 1.91 10.19 -2.59
CA PHE A 94 1.73 9.22 -3.67
C PHE A 94 2.07 9.85 -5.00
N ASP A 95 2.73 9.09 -5.86
CA ASP A 95 3.11 9.50 -7.21
C ASP A 95 1.91 9.47 -8.16
N VAL A 96 1.01 8.49 -7.94
CA VAL A 96 -0.22 8.32 -8.70
C VAL A 96 -1.40 8.30 -7.73
N MET A 97 -2.41 9.11 -8.00
CA MET A 97 -3.60 9.20 -7.18
C MET A 97 -4.84 9.01 -8.02
N ILE A 98 -5.71 8.10 -7.59
CA ILE A 98 -6.96 7.80 -8.29
C ILE A 98 -8.10 8.44 -7.54
N GLU A 99 -8.89 9.24 -8.24
CA GLU A 99 -10.13 9.78 -7.70
C GLU A 99 -11.27 8.77 -7.89
N LEU A 100 -11.96 8.46 -6.79
CA LEU A 100 -13.16 7.62 -6.82
C LEU A 100 -14.33 8.35 -6.19
N LYS A 101 -15.53 8.07 -6.70
CA LYS A 101 -16.77 8.49 -6.05
C LYS A 101 -17.05 7.59 -4.85
N ARG A 102 -17.58 8.17 -3.77
CA ARG A 102 -18.01 7.41 -2.58
C ARG A 102 -19.33 6.68 -2.87
N PRO A 103 -19.56 5.50 -2.26
CA PRO A 103 -18.69 4.76 -1.34
C PRO A 103 -17.50 4.09 -2.06
N PHE A 104 -16.33 4.05 -1.40
CA PHE A 104 -15.16 3.42 -1.98
C PHE A 104 -15.32 1.89 -2.01
N ARG A 105 -15.08 1.32 -3.18
CA ARG A 105 -15.07 -0.12 -3.43
C ARG A 105 -13.64 -0.54 -3.74
N ILE A 106 -13.06 -1.40 -2.91
CA ILE A 106 -11.65 -1.82 -3.03
C ILE A 106 -11.40 -2.51 -4.38
N ASP A 107 -12.33 -3.36 -4.81
CA ASP A 107 -12.33 -4.03 -6.10
C ASP A 107 -12.24 -3.03 -7.26
N HIS A 108 -13.14 -2.03 -7.29
CA HIS A 108 -13.12 -1.01 -8.34
C HIS A 108 -11.84 -0.18 -8.29
N TYR A 109 -11.35 0.19 -7.09
CA TYR A 109 -10.10 0.91 -6.95
C TYR A 109 -8.93 0.13 -7.55
N LEU A 110 -8.80 -1.15 -7.22
CA LEU A 110 -7.74 -2.00 -7.72
C LEU A 110 -7.83 -2.19 -9.23
N GLU A 111 -9.03 -2.31 -9.81
CA GLU A 111 -9.22 -2.33 -11.27
C GLU A 111 -8.66 -1.06 -11.94
N HIS A 112 -8.97 0.12 -11.39
CA HIS A 112 -8.40 1.37 -11.89
C HIS A 112 -6.88 1.42 -11.73
N VAL A 113 -6.33 0.98 -10.59
CA VAL A 113 -4.88 0.91 -10.38
C VAL A 113 -4.24 0.03 -11.46
N MET A 114 -4.75 -1.19 -11.66
CA MET A 114 -4.20 -2.12 -12.64
C MET A 114 -4.27 -1.57 -14.06
N HIS A 115 -5.40 -0.97 -14.45
CA HIS A 115 -5.56 -0.34 -15.76
C HIS A 115 -4.49 0.73 -16.01
N TYR A 116 -4.26 1.63 -15.06
CA TYR A 116 -3.27 2.70 -15.24
C TYR A 116 -1.83 2.16 -15.20
N LEU A 117 -1.52 1.19 -14.35
CA LEU A 117 -0.19 0.55 -14.33
C LEU A 117 0.13 -0.14 -15.67
N GLU A 118 -0.86 -0.78 -16.29
CA GLU A 118 -0.71 -1.39 -17.63
C GLU A 118 -0.46 -0.33 -18.71
N MET A 119 -1.17 0.80 -18.66
CA MET A 119 -0.92 1.92 -19.57
C MET A 119 0.51 2.47 -19.43
N MET A 120 1.04 2.59 -18.21
CA MET A 120 2.40 3.09 -17.97
C MET A 120 3.47 2.15 -18.54
N LYS A 121 3.23 0.84 -18.56
CA LYS A 121 4.15 -0.15 -19.14
C LYS A 121 4.33 0.01 -20.66
N SER A 122 3.37 0.63 -21.35
CA SER A 122 3.29 0.63 -22.82
C SER A 122 4.16 1.68 -23.55
N LYS A 123 5.10 2.35 -22.89
CA LYS A 123 5.99 3.34 -23.53
C LYS A 123 7.47 3.13 -23.20
N SER A 124 8.04 2.03 -23.67
CA SER A 124 9.49 1.97 -23.94
C SER A 124 9.75 2.61 -25.33
N PRO A 125 10.67 3.60 -25.46
CA PRO A 125 10.94 4.31 -26.73
C PRO A 125 11.38 3.42 -27.92
N GLU A 126 11.73 2.16 -27.69
CA GLU A 126 12.31 1.26 -28.70
C GLU A 126 11.31 0.74 -29.76
N GLN A 127 10.03 1.12 -29.70
CA GLN A 127 8.99 0.64 -30.66
C GLN A 127 8.30 1.74 -31.47
N VAL A 128 8.79 2.98 -31.43
CA VAL A 128 8.28 4.07 -32.29
C VAL A 128 9.11 4.25 -33.57
N GLU A 129 10.28 3.60 -33.66
CA GLU A 129 11.11 3.56 -34.87
C GLU A 129 11.27 2.11 -35.38
N LYS A 130 10.22 1.57 -35.99
CA LYS A 130 10.32 0.54 -37.04
C LYS A 130 9.22 0.72 -38.07
#